data_AF-A0AAD3DJU9-F1
#
_entry.id   AF-A0AAD3DJU9-F1
#
_cell.length_a   1.000
_cell.length_b   1.000
_cell.length_c   1.000
_cell.angle_alpha   90.00
_cell.angle_beta   90.00
_cell.angle_gamma   90.00
#
_symmetry.space_group_name_H-M   'P 1'
#
loop_
_entity.id
_entity.type
_entity.pdbx_description
1 polymer ?
#
loop_
_entity_poly.entity_id
_entity_poly.type
_entity_poly.pdbx_seq_one_letter_code
_entity_poly.pdbx_strand_id
1 'polypeptide(L)'
;MVEVKGNPVKRFVVKQFLLLGFAVAVVFALLWPTPGNALYQFKVNGWKLVTTINMALIFFIFGITLETSELKMAMKGYKVLLLAIVTILFVTGMTGFIFINMDFKPMEFGYGLAIFACVPTSLSSGVALVIAGYGNAALALLMTVSTNIIGIFISPLVVKLILSSAIKDIKLNAGDMVVKLGVSIII
;
A
#
# COMPACT_ATOMS: atom_id res chain seq x y z
N MET A 1 -15.41 -14.93 -7.70
CA MET A 1 -16.00 -14.61 -6.38
C MET A 1 -16.16 -15.91 -5.60
N VAL A 2 -15.58 -16.03 -4.40
CA VAL A 2 -15.65 -17.27 -3.61
C VAL A 2 -17.10 -17.52 -3.17
N GLU A 3 -17.72 -18.59 -3.64
CA GLU A 3 -19.03 -19.03 -3.15
C GLU A 3 -18.88 -19.65 -1.76
N VAL A 4 -19.12 -18.84 -0.74
CA VAL A 4 -19.14 -19.31 0.65
C VAL A 4 -20.49 -19.98 0.92
N LYS A 5 -20.51 -21.31 1.00
CA LYS A 5 -21.66 -22.10 1.48
C LYS A 5 -21.82 -21.91 3.01
N GLY A 6 -23.01 -21.53 3.46
CA GLY A 6 -23.34 -21.38 4.90
C GLY A 6 -24.45 -20.35 5.19
N ASN A 7 -24.78 -20.18 6.48
CA ASN A 7 -25.75 -19.20 6.99
C ASN A 7 -25.43 -17.77 6.48
N PRO A 8 -26.43 -16.93 6.12
CA PRO A 8 -26.23 -15.56 5.66
C PRO A 8 -25.22 -14.73 6.48
N VAL A 9 -25.18 -14.92 7.80
CA VAL A 9 -24.21 -14.26 8.68
C VAL A 9 -22.78 -14.69 8.37
N LYS A 10 -22.53 -15.99 8.21
CA LYS A 10 -21.20 -16.53 7.85
C LYS A 10 -20.76 -16.02 6.48
N ARG A 11 -21.68 -15.94 5.52
CA ARG A 11 -21.40 -15.42 4.17
C ARG A 11 -21.02 -13.93 4.21
N PHE A 12 -21.70 -13.14 5.04
CA PHE A 12 -21.38 -11.73 5.23
C PHE A 12 -20.00 -11.54 5.88
N VAL A 13 -19.71 -12.27 6.97
CA VAL A 13 -18.43 -12.18 7.68
C VAL A 13 -17.26 -12.56 6.78
N VAL A 14 -17.38 -13.62 5.98
CA VAL A 14 -16.28 -14.02 5.08
C VAL A 14 -16.11 -13.02 3.93
N LYS A 15 -17.19 -12.44 3.39
CA LYS A 15 -17.10 -11.40 2.35
C LYS A 15 -16.48 -10.11 2.86
N GLN A 16 -16.76 -9.74 4.10
CA GLN A 16 -16.28 -8.50 4.73
C GLN A 16 -15.14 -8.75 5.74
N PHE A 17 -14.46 -9.90 5.63
CA PHE A 17 -13.45 -10.33 6.59
C PHE A 17 -12.36 -9.28 6.78
N LEU A 18 -11.90 -8.65 5.69
CA LEU A 18 -10.88 -7.62 5.75
C LEU A 18 -11.35 -6.40 6.56
N LEU A 19 -12.55 -5.88 6.28
CA LEU A 19 -13.09 -4.71 6.97
C LEU A 19 -13.38 -5.01 8.45
N LEU A 20 -14.04 -6.13 8.72
CA LEU A 20 -14.40 -6.54 10.08
C LEU A 20 -13.15 -6.89 10.89
N GLY A 21 -12.20 -7.62 10.29
CA GLY A 21 -10.92 -7.95 10.91
C GLY A 21 -10.12 -6.69 11.25
N PHE A 22 -10.07 -5.71 10.35
CA PHE A 22 -9.41 -4.44 10.61
C PHE A 22 -10.10 -3.64 11.72
N ALA A 23 -11.44 -3.57 11.71
CA ALA A 23 -12.20 -2.90 12.76
C ALA A 23 -11.97 -3.54 14.15
N VAL A 24 -12.02 -4.86 14.23
CA VAL A 24 -11.75 -5.60 15.47
C VAL A 24 -10.31 -5.37 15.93
N ALA A 25 -9.34 -5.41 15.03
CA ALA A 25 -7.94 -5.17 15.36
C ALA A 25 -7.71 -3.74 15.90
N VAL A 26 -8.34 -2.73 15.29
CA VAL A 26 -8.26 -1.33 15.75
C VAL A 26 -8.89 -1.18 17.14
N VAL A 27 -10.10 -1.72 17.34
CA VAL A 27 -10.78 -1.66 18.64
C VAL A 27 -9.92 -2.36 19.71
N PHE A 28 -9.36 -3.52 19.40
CA PHE A 28 -8.47 -4.23 20.32
C PHE A 28 -7.20 -3.44 20.62
N ALA A 29 -6.58 -2.82 19.62
CA ALA A 29 -5.38 -2.00 19.80
C ALA A 29 -5.65 -0.75 20.66
N LEU A 30 -6.83 -0.15 20.56
CA LEU A 30 -7.25 0.99 21.38
C LEU A 30 -7.52 0.59 22.84
N LEU A 31 -8.12 -0.59 23.06
CA LEU A 31 -8.44 -1.08 24.40
C LEU A 31 -7.22 -1.67 25.12
N TRP A 32 -6.31 -2.32 24.39
CA TRP A 32 -5.13 -2.96 24.96
C TRP A 32 -3.89 -2.75 24.06
N PRO A 33 -3.19 -1.61 24.18
CA PRO A 33 -2.03 -1.28 23.33
C PRO A 33 -0.73 -2.03 23.71
N THR A 34 -0.64 -2.59 24.93
CA THR A 34 0.59 -3.19 25.48
C THR A 34 1.25 -4.27 24.61
N PRO A 35 0.52 -5.25 24.03
CA PRO A 35 1.10 -6.26 23.13
C PRO A 35 1.69 -5.65 21.88
N GLY A 36 0.98 -4.68 21.27
CA GLY A 36 1.46 -3.98 20.07
C GLY A 36 2.75 -3.20 20.35
N ASN A 37 2.82 -2.52 21.50
CA ASN A 37 4.01 -1.78 21.89
C ASN A 37 5.18 -2.74 22.21
N ALA A 38 4.94 -3.85 22.90
CA ALA A 38 5.96 -4.87 23.17
C ALA A 38 6.57 -5.43 21.87
N LEU A 39 5.73 -5.77 20.89
CA LEU A 39 6.18 -6.23 19.57
C LEU A 39 6.93 -5.14 18.78
N TYR A 40 6.57 -3.87 18.97
CA TYR A 40 7.25 -2.73 18.33
C TYR A 40 8.65 -2.44 18.91
N GLN A 41 8.87 -2.75 20.19
CA GLN A 41 10.18 -2.58 20.84
C GLN A 41 11.18 -3.68 20.46
N PHE A 42 10.73 -4.81 19.91
CA PHE A 42 11.63 -5.87 19.39
C PHE A 42 12.39 -5.37 18.15
N LYS A 43 13.58 -4.83 18.40
CA LYS A 43 14.51 -4.33 17.38
C LYS A 43 15.82 -5.11 17.43
N VAL A 44 16.27 -5.60 16.28
CA VAL A 44 17.59 -6.22 16.12
C VAL A 44 18.37 -5.38 15.12
N ASN A 45 19.57 -4.92 15.49
CA ASN A 45 20.43 -4.05 14.66
C ASN A 45 19.73 -2.78 14.10
N GLY A 46 18.75 -2.22 14.84
CA GLY A 46 17.99 -1.03 14.41
C GLY A 46 16.80 -1.32 13.49
N TRP A 47 16.51 -2.58 13.20
CA TRP A 47 15.37 -3.02 12.39
C TRP A 47 14.24 -3.55 13.28
N LYS A 48 13.01 -3.16 12.96
CA LYS A 48 11.81 -3.66 13.66
C LYS A 48 11.44 -5.02 13.08
N LEU A 49 11.88 -6.09 13.74
CA LEU A 49 11.86 -7.44 13.19
C LEU A 49 10.44 -7.87 12.78
N VAL A 50 9.46 -7.67 13.67
CA VAL A 50 8.06 -8.06 13.43
C VAL A 50 7.46 -7.31 12.25
N THR A 51 7.70 -5.99 12.14
CA THR A 51 7.18 -5.19 11.03
C THR A 51 7.84 -5.58 9.70
N THR A 52 9.16 -5.80 9.71
CA THR A 52 9.89 -6.19 8.50
C THR A 52 9.46 -7.57 8.02
N ILE A 53 9.32 -8.57 8.90
CA ILE A 53 8.83 -9.91 8.53
C ILE A 53 7.41 -9.84 7.98
N ASN A 54 6.51 -9.07 8.62
CA ASN A 54 5.13 -8.94 8.14
C ASN A 54 5.09 -8.28 6.75
N MET A 55 5.91 -7.26 6.51
CA MET A 55 6.01 -6.63 5.18
C MET A 55 6.55 -7.61 4.15
N ALA A 56 7.65 -8.32 4.46
CA ALA A 56 8.23 -9.34 3.58
C ALA A 56 7.20 -10.43 3.24
N LEU A 57 6.44 -10.93 4.22
CA LEU A 57 5.38 -11.92 4.00
C LEU A 57 4.26 -11.39 3.10
N ILE A 58 3.81 -10.15 3.28
CA ILE A 58 2.78 -9.54 2.42
C ILE A 58 3.30 -9.43 0.99
N PHE A 59 4.53 -8.93 0.80
CA PHE A 59 5.13 -8.81 -0.53
C PHE A 59 5.40 -10.17 -1.17
N PHE A 60 5.82 -11.16 -0.39
CA PHE A 60 5.98 -12.53 -0.86
C PHE A 60 4.65 -13.13 -1.33
N ILE A 61 3.58 -13.00 -0.52
CA ILE A 61 2.24 -13.45 -0.88
C ILE A 61 1.75 -12.74 -2.15
N PHE A 62 1.98 -11.43 -2.27
CA PHE A 62 1.65 -10.69 -3.49
C PHE A 62 2.46 -11.17 -4.69
N GLY A 63 3.75 -11.45 -4.52
CA GLY A 63 4.62 -11.99 -5.56
C GLY A 63 4.19 -13.36 -6.06
N ILE A 64 3.77 -14.27 -5.18
CA ILE A 64 3.27 -15.61 -5.59
C ILE A 64 1.84 -15.57 -6.14
N THR A 65 1.03 -14.61 -5.70
CA THR A 65 -0.35 -14.42 -6.20
C THR A 65 -0.37 -13.75 -7.57
N LEU A 66 0.77 -13.19 -7.99
CA LEU A 66 0.93 -12.50 -9.26
C LEU A 66 0.90 -13.49 -10.43
N GLU A 67 -0.10 -13.38 -11.29
CA GLU A 67 -0.17 -14.22 -12.48
C GLU A 67 0.83 -13.75 -13.56
N THR A 68 1.66 -14.68 -14.07
CA THR A 68 2.61 -14.37 -15.15
C THR A 68 1.93 -13.93 -16.45
N SER A 69 0.66 -14.31 -16.63
CA SER A 69 -0.21 -13.89 -17.75
C SER A 69 -0.45 -12.36 -17.73
N GLU A 70 -0.71 -11.80 -16.55
CA GLU A 70 -0.92 -10.37 -16.33
C GLU A 70 0.36 -9.58 -16.63
N LEU A 71 1.50 -10.03 -16.10
CA LEU A 71 2.83 -9.46 -16.41
C LEU A 71 3.12 -9.46 -17.93
N LYS A 72 2.81 -10.56 -18.63
CA LYS A 72 3.00 -10.65 -20.09
C LYS A 72 2.08 -9.72 -20.85
N MET A 73 0.84 -9.52 -20.40
CA MET A 73 -0.05 -8.52 -20.98
C MET A 73 0.44 -7.10 -20.72
N ALA A 74 1.07 -6.84 -19.57
CA ALA A 74 1.59 -5.51 -19.20
C ALA A 74 2.60 -5.02 -20.23
N MET A 75 3.52 -5.91 -20.60
CA MET A 75 4.57 -5.63 -21.57
C MET A 75 4.03 -5.32 -22.98
N LYS A 76 2.85 -5.86 -23.34
CA LYS A 76 2.22 -5.57 -24.64
C LYS A 76 1.53 -4.20 -24.66
N GLY A 77 1.12 -3.67 -23.51
CA GLY A 77 0.33 -2.46 -23.35
C GLY A 77 1.12 -1.25 -22.83
N TYR A 78 2.40 -1.10 -23.18
CA TYR A 78 3.32 -0.13 -22.55
C TYR A 78 2.79 1.32 -22.50
N LYS A 79 2.02 1.77 -23.49
CA LYS A 79 1.41 3.12 -23.49
C LYS A 79 0.39 3.29 -22.36
N VAL A 80 -0.45 2.29 -22.16
CA VAL A 80 -1.46 2.30 -21.09
C VAL A 80 -0.78 2.15 -19.73
N LEU A 81 0.26 1.32 -19.66
CA LEU A 81 1.07 1.18 -18.46
C LEU A 81 1.74 2.49 -18.06
N LEU A 82 2.33 3.23 -19.03
CA LEU A 82 2.96 4.52 -18.76
C LEU A 82 1.93 5.53 -18.24
N LEU A 83 0.76 5.58 -18.85
CA LEU A 83 -0.35 6.42 -18.36
C LEU A 83 -0.75 6.04 -16.93
N ALA A 84 -0.86 4.75 -16.62
CA ALA A 84 -1.19 4.27 -15.29
C ALA A 84 -0.12 4.64 -14.26
N ILE A 85 1.17 4.50 -14.59
CA ILE A 85 2.28 4.90 -13.72
C ILE A 85 2.21 6.40 -13.42
N VAL A 86 2.04 7.23 -14.45
CA VAL A 86 1.99 8.68 -14.27
C VAL A 86 0.78 9.09 -13.43
N THR A 87 -0.40 8.53 -13.69
CA THR A 87 -1.62 8.93 -12.99
C THR A 87 -1.69 8.36 -11.56
N ILE A 88 -1.42 7.07 -11.39
CA ILE A 88 -1.56 6.38 -10.10
C ILE A 88 -0.39 6.71 -9.16
N LEU A 89 0.85 6.71 -9.65
CA LEU A 89 2.02 6.90 -8.77
C LEU A 89 2.45 8.37 -8.67
N PHE A 90 2.36 9.14 -9.77
CA PHE A 90 2.82 10.53 -9.78
C PHE A 90 1.71 11.53 -9.49
N VAL A 91 0.61 11.55 -10.26
CA VAL A 91 -0.46 12.55 -10.06
C VAL A 91 -1.12 12.37 -8.68
N THR A 92 -1.47 11.13 -8.32
CA THR A 92 -2.01 10.83 -6.99
C THR A 92 -0.97 11.11 -5.90
N GLY A 93 0.28 10.67 -6.08
CA GLY A 93 1.36 10.95 -5.12
C GLY A 93 1.60 12.45 -4.88
N MET A 94 1.54 13.27 -5.92
CA MET A 94 1.69 14.72 -5.84
C MET A 94 0.60 15.40 -5.02
N THR A 95 -0.59 14.80 -4.90
CA THR A 95 -1.62 15.32 -3.98
C THR A 95 -1.13 15.31 -2.52
N GLY A 96 -0.12 14.49 -2.20
CA GLY A 96 0.56 14.52 -0.91
C GLY A 96 1.19 15.88 -0.56
N PHE A 97 1.70 16.63 -1.56
CA PHE A 97 2.17 18.00 -1.31
C PHE A 97 1.05 18.93 -0.89
N ILE A 98 -0.16 18.73 -1.41
CA ILE A 98 -1.33 19.53 -1.02
C ILE A 98 -1.65 19.25 0.46
N PHE A 99 -1.69 17.98 0.87
CA PHE A 99 -2.02 17.62 2.26
C PHE A 99 -1.00 18.13 3.28
N ILE A 100 0.28 18.21 2.92
CA ILE A 100 1.33 18.77 3.79
C ILE A 100 1.20 20.28 3.98
N ASN A 101 0.73 20.99 2.96
CA ASN A 101 0.59 22.45 3.01
C ASN A 101 -0.77 22.90 3.58
N MET A 102 -1.68 21.96 3.84
CA MET A 102 -2.94 22.24 4.55
C MET A 102 -2.71 22.30 6.07
N ASP A 103 -3.38 23.24 6.75
CA ASP A 103 -3.28 23.43 8.20
C ASP A 103 -4.12 22.38 8.96
N PHE A 104 -3.70 21.11 8.90
CA PHE A 104 -4.28 20.04 9.70
C PHE A 104 -3.80 20.11 11.14
N LYS A 105 -4.72 19.90 12.08
CA LYS A 105 -4.42 19.76 13.51
C LYS A 105 -4.89 18.38 13.97
N PRO A 106 -3.98 17.47 14.38
CA PRO A 106 -2.52 17.61 14.46
C PRO A 106 -1.81 17.53 13.09
N MET A 107 -0.62 18.12 12.96
CA MET A 107 0.13 18.21 11.68
C MET A 107 0.55 16.82 11.16
N GLU A 108 0.78 15.88 12.08
CA GLU A 108 1.08 14.48 11.82
C GLU A 108 0.00 13.79 10.99
N PHE A 109 -1.26 14.26 11.09
CA PHE A 109 -2.34 13.77 10.24
C PHE A 109 -2.10 14.12 8.77
N GLY A 110 -1.62 15.34 8.47
CA GLY A 110 -1.25 15.77 7.13
C GLY A 110 -0.11 14.92 6.55
N TYR A 111 0.90 14.58 7.37
CA TYR A 111 1.97 13.66 6.96
C TYR A 111 1.44 12.25 6.67
N GLY A 112 0.53 11.74 7.50
CA GLY A 112 -0.12 10.44 7.27
C GLY A 112 -0.89 10.41 5.95
N LEU A 113 -1.68 11.45 5.66
CA LEU A 113 -2.41 11.58 4.40
C LEU A 113 -1.46 11.71 3.20
N ALA A 114 -0.37 12.44 3.34
CA ALA A 114 0.62 12.57 2.29
C ALA A 114 1.32 11.25 1.96
N ILE A 115 1.68 10.45 2.99
CA ILE A 115 2.22 9.11 2.80
C ILE A 115 1.18 8.19 2.14
N PHE A 116 -0.08 8.28 2.58
CA PHE A 116 -1.19 7.52 2.00
C PHE A 116 -1.42 7.83 0.52
N ALA A 117 -1.30 9.10 0.11
CA ALA A 117 -1.43 9.49 -1.28
C ALA A 117 -0.35 8.88 -2.20
N CYS A 118 0.79 8.47 -1.64
CA CYS A 118 1.92 7.93 -2.38
C CYS A 118 1.87 6.41 -2.58
N VAL A 119 0.98 5.69 -1.90
CA VAL A 119 0.89 4.24 -2.03
C VAL A 119 0.04 3.82 -3.25
N PRO A 120 0.39 2.70 -3.91
CA PRO A 120 -0.35 2.26 -5.09
C PRO A 120 -1.79 1.82 -4.75
N THR A 121 -2.64 1.89 -5.77
CA THR A 121 -4.09 1.59 -5.67
C THR A 121 -4.36 0.14 -5.29
N SER A 122 -5.39 -0.07 -4.47
CA SER A 122 -5.88 -1.40 -4.07
C SER A 122 -6.43 -2.22 -5.25
N LEU A 123 -5.98 -3.47 -5.36
CA LEU A 123 -6.34 -4.40 -6.44
C LEU A 123 -7.83 -4.76 -6.46
N SER A 124 -8.44 -4.95 -5.28
CA SER A 124 -9.83 -5.39 -5.16
C SER A 124 -10.86 -4.30 -5.47
N SER A 125 -10.69 -3.09 -4.93
CA SER A 125 -11.66 -2.01 -5.09
C SER A 125 -11.54 -1.31 -6.45
N GLY A 126 -10.31 -1.09 -6.93
CA GLY A 126 -10.07 -0.42 -8.21
C GLY A 126 -10.66 -1.17 -9.39
N VAL A 127 -10.38 -2.47 -9.50
CA VAL A 127 -10.86 -3.31 -10.60
C VAL A 127 -12.39 -3.48 -10.53
N ALA A 128 -12.95 -3.66 -9.33
CA ALA A 128 -14.39 -3.77 -9.15
C ALA A 128 -15.15 -2.51 -9.61
N LEU A 129 -14.60 -1.31 -9.35
CA LEU A 129 -15.19 -0.05 -9.83
C LEU A 129 -15.16 0.07 -11.35
N VAL A 130 -14.07 -0.35 -12.00
CA VAL A 130 -14.00 -0.35 -13.48
C VAL A 130 -15.03 -1.32 -14.06
N ILE A 131 -15.19 -2.51 -13.48
CA ILE A 131 -16.21 -3.48 -13.90
C ILE A 131 -17.61 -2.90 -13.72
N ALA A 132 -17.89 -2.25 -12.59
CA ALA A 132 -19.19 -1.62 -12.32
C ALA A 132 -19.49 -0.46 -13.28
N GLY A 133 -18.45 0.25 -13.74
CA GLY A 133 -18.54 1.30 -14.76
C GLY A 133 -18.55 0.79 -16.21
N TYR A 134 -18.77 -0.51 -16.44
CA TYR A 134 -18.73 -1.14 -17.78
C TYR A 134 -17.39 -0.99 -18.52
N GLY A 135 -16.30 -0.78 -17.79
CA GLY A 135 -14.95 -0.65 -18.34
C GLY A 135 -14.24 -2.00 -18.54
N ASN A 136 -13.02 -1.94 -19.09
CA ASN A 136 -12.23 -3.13 -19.38
C ASN A 136 -11.55 -3.69 -18.11
N ALA A 137 -12.09 -4.80 -17.60
CA ALA A 137 -11.59 -5.49 -16.42
C ALA A 137 -10.13 -5.95 -16.55
N ALA A 138 -9.76 -6.50 -17.71
CA ALA A 138 -8.40 -7.00 -17.95
C ALA A 138 -7.39 -5.86 -17.97
N LEU A 139 -7.75 -4.72 -18.56
CA LEU A 139 -6.90 -3.53 -18.58
C LEU A 139 -6.77 -2.89 -17.19
N ALA A 140 -7.85 -2.85 -16.42
CA ALA A 140 -7.82 -2.36 -15.04
C ALA A 140 -6.90 -3.21 -14.17
N LEU A 141 -7.07 -4.53 -14.22
CA LEU A 141 -6.22 -5.48 -13.50
C LEU A 141 -4.76 -5.30 -13.88
N LEU A 142 -4.47 -5.18 -15.17
CA LEU A 142 -3.14 -4.93 -15.70
C LEU A 142 -2.48 -3.67 -15.12
N MET A 143 -3.20 -2.55 -15.15
CA MET A 143 -2.71 -1.27 -14.65
C MET A 143 -2.48 -1.34 -13.15
N THR A 144 -3.42 -1.91 -12.39
CA THR A 144 -3.32 -1.99 -10.93
C THR A 144 -2.18 -2.91 -10.50
N VAL A 145 -2.04 -4.08 -11.09
CA VAL A 145 -0.96 -5.02 -10.79
C VAL A 145 0.40 -4.41 -11.09
N SER A 146 0.56 -3.84 -12.28
CA SER A 146 1.84 -3.26 -12.69
C SER A 146 2.25 -2.05 -11.85
N THR A 147 1.28 -1.19 -11.49
CA THR A 147 1.56 -0.03 -10.62
C THR A 147 1.79 -0.44 -9.16
N ASN A 148 1.22 -1.53 -8.68
CA ASN A 148 1.60 -2.09 -7.38
C ASN A 148 3.05 -2.58 -7.38
N ILE A 149 3.49 -3.30 -8.43
CA ILE A 149 4.89 -3.77 -8.55
C ILE A 149 5.87 -2.61 -8.65
N ILE A 150 5.58 -1.63 -9.51
CA ILE A 150 6.44 -0.47 -9.72
C ILE A 150 6.40 0.46 -8.49
N GLY A 151 5.23 0.60 -7.86
CA GLY A 151 5.00 1.40 -6.66
C GLY A 151 5.87 0.96 -5.48
N ILE A 152 6.19 -0.33 -5.38
CA ILE A 152 7.15 -0.84 -4.39
C ILE A 152 8.48 -0.06 -4.40
N PHE A 153 8.96 0.32 -5.59
CA PHE A 153 10.21 1.07 -5.75
C PHE A 153 10.00 2.58 -5.79
N ILE A 154 8.91 3.04 -6.43
CA ILE A 154 8.64 4.48 -6.64
C ILE A 154 8.07 5.14 -5.37
N SER A 155 7.09 4.51 -4.71
CA SER A 155 6.40 5.09 -3.55
C SER A 155 7.35 5.57 -2.44
N PRO A 156 8.41 4.82 -2.06
CA PRO A 156 9.37 5.29 -1.07
C PRO A 156 10.11 6.58 -1.47
N LEU A 157 10.46 6.70 -2.75
CA LEU A 157 11.15 7.87 -3.29
C LEU A 157 10.24 9.10 -3.26
N VAL A 158 8.98 8.93 -3.67
CA VAL A 158 7.96 9.99 -3.67
C VAL A 158 7.63 10.45 -2.25
N VAL A 159 7.44 9.51 -1.31
CA VAL A 159 7.23 9.82 0.11
C VAL A 159 8.40 10.63 0.66
N LYS A 160 9.64 10.23 0.35
CA LYS A 160 10.83 10.97 0.79
C LYS A 160 10.84 12.40 0.26
N LEU A 161 10.58 12.57 -1.03
CA LEU A 161 10.54 13.89 -1.68
C LEU A 161 9.53 14.82 -0.98
N ILE A 162 8.32 14.30 -0.72
CA ILE A 162 7.23 15.05 -0.11
C ILE A 162 7.54 15.42 1.34
N LEU A 163 8.00 14.46 2.16
CA LEU A 163 8.33 14.72 3.56
C LEU A 163 9.56 15.63 3.73
N SER A 164 10.57 15.51 2.86
CA SER A 164 11.72 16.42 2.86
C SER A 164 11.36 17.86 2.51
N SER A 165 10.26 18.08 1.77
CA SER A 165 9.74 19.43 1.50
C SER A 165 9.05 20.07 2.72
N ALA A 166 8.62 19.26 3.69
CA ALA A 166 7.85 19.71 4.85
C ALA A 166 8.71 19.90 6.10
N ILE A 167 9.72 19.04 6.27
CA ILE A 167 10.52 18.96 7.48
C ILE A 167 12.00 19.22 7.11
N LYS A 168 12.49 20.42 7.41
CA LYS A 168 13.84 20.90 7.05
C LYS A 168 14.99 20.15 7.75
N ASP A 169 14.71 19.42 8.82
CA ASP A 169 15.74 18.81 9.70
C ASP A 169 15.63 17.27 9.83
N ILE A 170 15.05 16.58 8.84
CA ILE A 170 15.14 15.12 8.86
C ILE A 170 16.50 14.68 8.29
N LYS A 171 17.35 14.12 9.15
CA LYS A 171 18.44 13.21 8.75
C LYS A 171 17.87 11.90 8.17
N LEU A 172 17.04 11.99 7.14
CA LEU A 172 16.54 10.85 6.38
C LEU A 172 17.53 10.53 5.27
N ASN A 173 18.43 9.61 5.59
CA ASN A 173 19.38 9.10 4.62
C ASN A 173 18.60 8.31 3.56
N ALA A 174 18.49 8.87 2.34
CA ALA A 174 17.72 8.27 1.24
C ALA A 174 18.16 6.83 0.96
N GLY A 175 19.47 6.63 0.98
CA GLY A 175 20.07 5.32 0.77
C GLY A 175 19.61 4.33 1.83
N ASP A 176 19.49 4.74 3.09
CA ASP A 176 19.09 3.85 4.18
C ASP A 176 17.61 3.47 4.11
N MET A 177 16.72 4.35 3.62
CA MET A 177 15.33 3.99 3.34
C MET A 177 15.20 3.06 2.13
N VAL A 178 15.90 3.36 1.03
CA VAL A 178 15.89 2.53 -0.18
C VAL A 178 16.49 1.16 0.08
N VAL A 179 17.57 1.08 0.86
CA VAL A 179 18.16 -0.19 1.30
C VAL A 179 17.24 -0.89 2.29
N LYS A 180 16.67 -0.20 3.29
CA LYS A 180 15.74 -0.85 4.24
C LYS A 180 14.51 -1.42 3.58
N LEU A 181 13.93 -0.69 2.64
CA LEU A 181 12.78 -1.14 1.89
C LEU A 181 13.19 -2.21 0.89
N GLY A 182 14.22 -1.96 0.06
CA GLY A 182 14.73 -2.92 -0.91
C GLY A 182 15.10 -4.27 -0.28
N VAL A 183 15.76 -4.26 0.88
CA VAL A 183 16.07 -5.47 1.65
C VAL A 183 14.81 -6.09 2.26
N SER A 184 13.85 -5.31 2.78
CA SER A 184 12.56 -5.87 3.26
C SER A 184 11.67 -6.43 2.14
N ILE A 185 11.99 -6.11 0.88
CA ILE A 185 11.27 -6.58 -0.30
C ILE A 185 11.96 -7.80 -0.92
N ILE A 186 13.31 -7.85 -0.86
CA ILE A 186 14.13 -8.93 -1.43
C ILE A 186 14.29 -10.11 -0.46
N ILE A 187 14.37 -9.86 0.85
CA ILE A 187 14.37 -10.87 1.92
C ILE A 187 12.92 -11.17 2.31
#